data_AF-A0A819GAV7-F1
#
_entry.id   AF-A0A819GAV7-F1
#
_cell.length_a   1.000
_cell.length_b   1.000
_cell.length_c   1.000
_cell.angle_alpha   90.00
_cell.angle_beta   90.00
_cell.angle_gamma   90.00
#
_symmetry.space_group_name_H-M   'P 1'
#
loop_
_entity.id
_entity.type
_entity.pdbx_description
1 polymer ?
#
loop_
_entity_poly.entity_id
_entity_poly.type
_entity_poly.pdbx_seq_one_letter_code
_entity_poly.pdbx_strand_id
1 'polypeptide(L)'
;MSASIDIRLNRQTKTYSENDIIQGTVIISTSTSFKHTGITLTVDGSVQLHLSGKSVGVFEAFYQSTKPVTLIDQTIELVKPGQIPSLKTEIPFQVQLKGRPNKPLYETYHGVFVNIQYFLRVDVKRSFLSKDMSKQIEFNIEYSPEHELAAEKAITKPAAFEITSESIRTIQN
;
A
#
# COMPACT_ATOMS: atom_id res chain seq x y z
N MET A 1 18.74 20.60 -16.33
CA MET A 1 17.98 21.10 -15.16
C MET A 1 17.61 19.89 -14.31
N SER A 2 18.34 19.64 -13.22
CA SER A 2 18.04 18.52 -12.31
C SER A 2 17.14 19.02 -11.18
N ALA A 3 16.03 18.34 -10.98
CA ALA A 3 15.19 18.50 -9.81
C ALA A 3 14.94 17.10 -9.24
N SER A 4 14.91 16.97 -7.92
CA SER A 4 14.66 15.71 -7.23
C SER A 4 13.56 15.85 -6.19
N ILE A 5 12.91 14.73 -5.89
CA ILE A 5 11.88 14.62 -4.85
C ILE A 5 12.37 13.60 -3.82
N ASP A 6 12.26 13.95 -2.55
CA ASP A 6 12.45 13.06 -1.42
C ASP A 6 11.20 13.07 -0.54
N ILE A 7 10.91 11.94 0.10
CA ILE A 7 9.76 11.79 1.00
C ILE A 7 10.30 11.31 2.34
N ARG A 8 10.14 12.12 3.38
CA ARG A 8 10.58 11.80 4.73
C ARG A 8 9.39 11.61 5.64
N LEU A 9 9.21 10.40 6.14
CA LEU A 9 8.19 10.08 7.13
C LEU A 9 8.71 10.43 8.53
N ASN A 10 7.81 10.91 9.40
CA ASN A 10 8.14 11.20 10.80
C ASN A 10 8.43 9.91 11.57
N ARG A 11 7.69 8.84 11.28
CA ARG A 11 7.90 7.51 11.88
C ARG A 11 9.00 6.76 11.10
N GLN A 12 10.12 6.50 11.77
CA GLN A 12 11.29 5.86 11.17
C GLN A 12 11.05 4.41 10.71
N THR A 13 10.24 3.65 11.45
CA THR A 13 9.92 2.25 11.13
C THR A 13 9.11 2.12 9.84
N LYS A 14 8.38 3.19 9.46
CA LYS A 14 7.41 3.19 8.35
C LYS A 14 6.34 2.10 8.48
N THR A 15 6.07 1.63 9.69
CA THR A 15 5.01 0.67 9.99
C THR A 15 3.82 1.40 10.58
N TYR A 16 2.61 1.06 10.15
CA TYR A 16 1.36 1.70 10.58
C TYR A 16 0.24 0.67 10.72
N SER A 17 -0.86 1.05 11.36
CA SER A 17 -2.09 0.26 11.41
C SER A 17 -3.24 0.96 10.70
N GLU A 18 -4.35 0.26 10.47
CA GLU A 18 -5.55 0.91 9.94
C GLU A 18 -6.02 2.04 10.87
N ASN A 19 -6.45 3.16 10.28
CA ASN A 19 -6.78 4.44 10.91
C ASN A 19 -5.61 5.27 11.45
N ASP A 20 -4.37 4.78 11.38
CA ASP A 20 -3.19 5.60 11.69
C ASP A 20 -3.10 6.83 10.77
N ILE A 21 -2.42 7.85 11.26
CA ILE A 21 -2.10 9.05 10.49
C ILE A 21 -0.64 8.97 10.06
N ILE A 22 -0.39 8.90 8.74
CA ILE A 22 0.95 9.10 8.19
C ILE A 22 1.24 10.59 8.14
N GLN A 23 2.35 10.99 8.74
CA GLN A 23 2.87 12.35 8.71
C GLN A 23 4.30 12.37 8.17
N GLY A 24 4.64 13.42 7.45
CA GLY A 24 5.98 13.59 6.90
C GLY A 24 6.15 14.88 6.14
N THR A 25 7.27 14.97 5.44
CA THR A 25 7.65 16.12 4.63
C THR A 25 8.10 15.66 3.24
N VAL A 26 7.51 16.25 2.20
CA VAL A 26 8.02 16.16 0.84
C VAL A 26 9.07 17.22 0.66
N ILE A 27 10.23 16.84 0.12
CA ILE A 27 11.35 17.75 -0.12
C ILE A 27 11.62 17.78 -1.62
N ILE A 28 11.52 18.97 -2.22
CA ILE A 28 11.85 19.20 -3.62
C ILE A 28 13.13 20.03 -3.68
N SER A 29 14.16 19.48 -4.32
CA SER A 29 15.45 20.14 -4.50
C SER A 29 15.70 20.44 -5.97
N THR A 30 16.05 21.68 -6.31
CA THR A 30 16.34 22.10 -7.68
C THR A 30 17.33 23.27 -7.74
N SER A 31 18.16 23.34 -8.77
CA SER A 31 19.09 24.47 -8.96
C SER A 31 18.42 25.76 -9.44
N THR A 32 17.19 25.67 -9.94
CA THR A 32 16.49 26.74 -10.67
C THR A 32 14.99 26.63 -10.46
N SER A 33 14.30 27.76 -10.32
CA SER A 33 12.85 27.73 -10.13
C SER A 33 12.10 27.19 -11.36
N PHE A 34 10.98 26.49 -11.17
CA PHE A 34 10.16 25.97 -12.26
C PHE A 34 8.66 26.02 -11.94
N LYS A 35 7.82 26.10 -12.98
CA LYS A 35 6.36 26.10 -12.86
C LYS A 35 5.80 24.68 -12.82
N HIS A 36 4.76 24.46 -12.02
CA HIS A 36 4.03 23.21 -11.91
C HIS A 36 2.52 23.45 -11.96
N THR A 37 1.77 22.46 -12.41
CA THR A 37 0.30 22.47 -12.48
C THR A 37 -0.34 21.75 -11.30
N GLY A 38 0.45 21.34 -10.32
CA GLY A 38 -0.01 20.74 -9.08
C GLY A 38 1.01 19.78 -8.50
N ILE A 39 0.94 19.59 -7.18
CA ILE A 39 1.68 18.57 -6.45
C ILE A 39 0.68 17.74 -5.68
N THR A 40 0.68 16.44 -5.93
CA THR A 40 -0.26 15.50 -5.31
C THR A 40 0.48 14.41 -4.55
N LEU A 41 -0.11 13.98 -3.44
CA LEU A 41 0.30 12.81 -2.68
C LEU A 41 -0.76 11.73 -2.84
N THR A 42 -0.37 10.53 -3.24
CA THR A 42 -1.25 9.38 -3.36
C THR A 42 -0.82 8.29 -2.38
N VAL A 43 -1.78 7.77 -1.63
CA VAL A 43 -1.64 6.54 -0.83
C VAL A 43 -2.31 5.43 -1.60
N ASP A 44 -1.51 4.47 -2.03
CA ASP A 44 -1.95 3.30 -2.80
C ASP A 44 -1.73 2.04 -1.98
N GLY A 45 -2.68 1.11 -1.99
CA GLY A 45 -2.53 -0.19 -1.35
C GLY A 45 -3.35 -1.24 -2.06
N SER A 46 -2.75 -2.40 -2.32
CA SER A 46 -3.39 -3.45 -3.11
C SER A 46 -2.98 -4.85 -2.71
N VAL A 47 -3.90 -5.79 -2.90
CA VAL A 47 -3.63 -7.23 -2.87
C VAL A 47 -3.48 -7.73 -4.29
N GLN A 48 -2.33 -8.31 -4.59
CA GLN A 48 -2.04 -9.03 -5.81
C GLN A 48 -1.97 -10.53 -5.54
N LEU A 49 -2.65 -11.31 -6.37
CA LEU A 49 -2.52 -12.76 -6.38
C LEU A 49 -1.54 -13.16 -7.48
N HIS A 50 -0.59 -14.02 -7.13
CA HIS A 50 0.38 -14.64 -8.02
C HIS A 50 0.12 -16.15 -8.02
N LEU A 51 0.23 -16.84 -9.15
CA LEU A 51 0.21 -18.30 -9.17
C LEU A 51 1.48 -18.88 -9.77
N SER A 52 1.90 -20.03 -9.23
CA SER A 52 3.01 -20.80 -9.76
C SER A 52 2.53 -21.59 -10.98
N GLY A 53 3.26 -21.50 -12.10
CA GLY A 53 2.99 -22.26 -13.32
C GLY A 53 3.13 -23.79 -13.19
N LYS A 54 3.34 -24.32 -11.98
CA LYS A 54 3.42 -25.76 -11.70
C LYS A 54 2.06 -26.42 -11.48
N SER A 55 0.98 -25.65 -11.35
CA SER A 55 -0.40 -26.13 -11.18
C SER A 55 -1.26 -25.76 -12.40
N VAL A 56 -1.02 -26.45 -13.51
CA VAL A 56 -1.72 -26.30 -14.79
C VAL A 56 -3.05 -27.08 -14.77
N GLY A 57 -4.12 -26.52 -15.35
CA GLY A 57 -5.28 -27.33 -15.75
C GLY A 57 -6.65 -26.65 -15.87
N VAL A 58 -7.06 -25.76 -14.96
CA VAL A 58 -8.43 -25.19 -14.99
C VAL A 58 -8.47 -23.69 -14.72
N PHE A 59 -7.48 -23.18 -13.99
CA PHE A 59 -7.53 -21.79 -13.54
C PHE A 59 -6.80 -20.79 -14.46
N GLU A 60 -6.08 -21.28 -15.48
CA GLU A 60 -5.24 -20.49 -16.39
C GLU A 60 -6.01 -19.37 -17.14
N ALA A 61 -7.28 -19.62 -17.49
CA ALA A 61 -8.13 -18.65 -18.18
C ALA A 61 -8.67 -17.52 -17.27
N PHE A 62 -8.76 -17.75 -15.95
CA PHE A 62 -9.19 -16.72 -15.00
C PHE A 62 -8.02 -15.79 -14.61
N TYR A 63 -6.76 -16.26 -14.72
CA TYR A 63 -5.58 -15.59 -14.19
C TYR A 63 -5.01 -14.43 -14.99
N GLN A 64 -5.13 -14.45 -16.32
CA GLN A 64 -4.72 -13.28 -17.13
C GLN A 64 -5.60 -12.04 -16.86
N SER A 65 -6.64 -12.18 -16.04
CA SER A 65 -7.64 -11.15 -15.76
C SER A 65 -7.71 -10.69 -14.30
N THR A 66 -6.98 -11.31 -13.36
CA THR A 66 -7.09 -10.96 -11.93
C THR A 66 -6.37 -9.64 -11.65
N LYS A 67 -7.10 -8.54 -11.82
CA LYS A 67 -6.66 -7.20 -11.46
C LYS A 67 -6.34 -7.15 -9.96
N PRO A 68 -5.27 -6.43 -9.54
CA PRO A 68 -5.00 -6.21 -8.13
C PRO A 68 -6.24 -5.65 -7.43
N VAL A 69 -6.54 -6.17 -6.25
CA VAL A 69 -7.64 -5.69 -5.42
C VAL A 69 -7.15 -4.47 -4.66
N THR A 70 -7.55 -3.27 -5.12
CA THR A 70 -7.25 -2.02 -4.42
C THR A 70 -7.95 -1.97 -3.06
N LEU A 71 -7.17 -1.82 -2.00
CA LEU A 71 -7.59 -1.64 -0.61
C LEU A 71 -7.72 -0.15 -0.28
N ILE A 72 -6.76 0.65 -0.71
CA ILE A 72 -6.72 2.11 -0.56
C ILE A 72 -6.14 2.73 -1.82
N ASP A 73 -6.70 3.87 -2.21
CA ASP A 73 -6.25 4.70 -3.33
C ASP A 73 -6.83 6.08 -3.04
N GLN A 74 -6.05 6.86 -2.29
CA GLN A 74 -6.42 8.19 -1.82
C GLN A 74 -5.39 9.18 -2.33
N THR A 75 -5.84 10.16 -3.11
CA THR A 75 -5.02 11.29 -3.55
C THR A 75 -5.41 12.56 -2.82
N ILE A 76 -4.42 13.31 -2.33
CA ILE A 76 -4.59 14.65 -1.77
C ILE A 76 -3.75 15.66 -2.56
N GLU A 77 -4.29 16.85 -2.76
CA GLU A 77 -3.55 17.99 -3.30
C GLU A 77 -2.67 18.58 -2.19
N LEU A 78 -1.34 18.52 -2.35
CA LEU A 78 -0.41 19.14 -1.44
C LEU A 78 -0.20 20.62 -1.77
N VAL A 79 -0.07 20.93 -3.07
CA VAL A 79 0.17 22.30 -3.55
C VAL A 79 -0.58 22.52 -4.85
N LYS A 80 -1.35 23.61 -4.90
CA LYS A 80 -2.02 24.13 -6.10
C LYS A 80 -1.01 24.49 -7.22
N PRO A 81 -1.46 24.68 -8.47
CA PRO A 81 -0.62 25.19 -9.54
C PRO A 81 0.18 26.43 -9.11
N GLY A 82 1.47 26.46 -9.45
CA GLY A 82 2.37 27.49 -8.94
C GLY A 82 3.80 27.38 -9.46
N GLN A 83 4.72 27.96 -8.71
CA GLN A 83 6.15 27.95 -9.00
C GLN A 83 6.92 27.45 -7.78
N ILE A 84 7.80 26.48 -7.99
CA ILE A 84 8.77 26.03 -6.99
C ILE A 84 10.01 26.91 -7.09
N PRO A 85 10.48 27.54 -5.99
CA PRO A 85 11.71 28.32 -5.99
C PRO A 85 12.95 27.45 -6.19
N SER A 86 14.09 28.07 -6.49
CA SER A 86 15.38 27.38 -6.49
C SER A 86 15.77 26.94 -5.07
N LEU A 87 16.75 26.04 -4.99
CA LEU A 87 17.25 25.39 -3.79
C LEU A 87 16.31 24.30 -3.28
N LYS A 88 15.70 24.49 -2.11
CA LYS A 88 14.98 23.45 -1.37
C LYS A 88 13.60 23.97 -0.98
N THR A 89 12.56 23.20 -1.29
CA THR A 89 11.19 23.44 -0.84
C THR A 89 10.73 22.26 0.00
N GLU A 90 10.17 22.54 1.17
CA GLU A 90 9.65 21.53 2.10
C GLU A 90 8.13 21.68 2.22
N ILE A 91 7.40 20.58 2.00
CA ILE A 91 5.94 20.56 2.01
C ILE A 91 5.51 19.51 3.04
N PRO A 92 5.08 19.91 4.25
CA PRO A 92 4.57 18.97 5.24
C PRO A 92 3.24 18.38 4.76
N PHE A 93 2.99 17.12 5.12
CA PHE A 93 1.74 16.45 4.81
C PHE A 93 1.27 15.57 5.96
N GLN A 94 -0.02 15.28 5.93
CA GLN A 94 -0.70 14.37 6.83
C GLN A 94 -1.78 13.64 6.02
N VAL A 95 -1.89 12.33 6.18
CA VAL A 95 -2.93 11.52 5.54
C VAL A 95 -3.37 10.40 6.48
N GLN A 96 -4.68 10.20 6.60
CA GLN A 96 -5.24 9.10 7.39
C GLN A 96 -5.31 7.82 6.55
N LEU A 97 -4.85 6.71 7.11
CA LEU A 97 -4.93 5.40 6.50
C LEU A 97 -6.31 4.81 6.71
N LYS A 98 -7.16 4.88 5.68
CA LYS A 98 -8.50 4.32 5.74
C LYS A 98 -8.78 3.49 4.51
N GLY A 99 -9.11 2.21 4.72
CA GLY A 99 -9.52 1.33 3.63
C GLY A 99 -10.75 1.85 2.89
N ARG A 100 -10.94 1.39 1.65
CA ARG A 100 -12.18 1.60 0.91
C ARG A 100 -13.35 0.93 1.66
N PRO A 101 -14.60 1.37 1.45
CA PRO A 101 -15.75 0.71 2.06
C PRO A 101 -15.75 -0.80 1.81
N ASN A 102 -15.94 -1.59 2.87
CA ASN A 102 -15.88 -3.07 2.86
C ASN A 102 -14.52 -3.66 2.44
N LYS A 103 -13.43 -2.90 2.52
CA LYS A 103 -12.06 -3.36 2.26
C LYS A 103 -11.12 -2.84 3.35
N PRO A 104 -11.00 -3.55 4.48
CA PRO A 104 -10.04 -3.18 5.52
C PRO A 104 -8.61 -3.25 4.99
N LEU A 105 -7.68 -2.62 5.69
CA LEU A 105 -6.26 -2.74 5.37
C LEU A 105 -5.73 -4.04 5.97
N TYR A 106 -5.06 -4.84 5.15
CA TYR A 106 -4.39 -6.07 5.58
C TYR A 106 -2.92 -5.82 5.84
N GLU A 107 -2.31 -6.66 6.67
CA GLU A 107 -0.87 -6.60 6.89
C GLU A 107 -0.07 -6.71 5.59
N THR A 108 1.03 -5.97 5.53
CA THR A 108 1.96 -6.09 4.41
C THR A 108 2.51 -7.50 4.36
N TYR A 109 2.43 -8.11 3.18
CA TYR A 109 2.83 -9.50 3.01
C TYR A 109 3.47 -9.71 1.63
N HIS A 110 4.65 -10.33 1.60
CA HIS A 110 5.36 -10.66 0.38
C HIS A 110 5.52 -12.17 0.25
N GLY A 111 4.44 -12.84 -0.15
CA GLY A 111 4.44 -14.27 -0.40
C GLY A 111 4.63 -14.62 -1.87
N VAL A 112 4.76 -15.93 -2.12
CA VAL A 112 4.88 -16.50 -3.46
C VAL A 112 3.57 -16.38 -4.24
N PHE A 113 2.43 -16.48 -3.54
CA PHE A 113 1.10 -16.53 -4.16
C PHE A 113 0.21 -15.32 -3.86
N VAL A 114 0.55 -14.57 -2.82
CA VAL A 114 -0.19 -13.38 -2.41
C VAL A 114 0.83 -12.32 -2.07
N ASN A 115 0.59 -11.13 -2.55
CA ASN A 115 1.39 -9.97 -2.24
C ASN A 115 0.48 -8.79 -1.87
N ILE A 116 0.73 -8.19 -0.71
CA ILE A 116 0.00 -7.04 -0.17
C ILE A 116 1.03 -5.95 0.04
N GLN A 117 0.89 -4.84 -0.68
CA GLN A 117 1.85 -3.74 -0.68
C GLN A 117 1.15 -2.40 -0.53
N TYR A 118 1.84 -1.45 0.10
CA TYR A 118 1.37 -0.08 0.30
C TYR A 118 2.45 0.93 -0.07
N PHE A 119 2.04 1.96 -0.80
CA PHE A 119 2.91 2.98 -1.32
C PHE A 119 2.41 4.37 -1.02
N LEU A 120 3.37 5.25 -0.78
CA LEU A 120 3.17 6.68 -0.76
C LEU A 120 3.89 7.28 -1.97
N ARG A 121 3.13 7.87 -2.90
CA ARG A 121 3.65 8.47 -4.13
C ARG A 121 3.40 9.97 -4.14
N VAL A 122 4.43 10.74 -4.43
CA VAL A 122 4.33 12.17 -4.73
C VAL A 122 4.50 12.36 -6.23
N ASP A 123 3.57 13.08 -6.85
CA ASP A 123 3.64 13.47 -8.25
C ASP A 123 3.69 15.00 -8.35
N VAL A 124 4.66 15.52 -9.10
CA VAL A 124 4.79 16.94 -9.45
C VAL A 124 4.54 17.07 -10.94
N LYS A 125 3.37 17.62 -11.28
CA LYS A 125 2.97 17.86 -12.67
C LYS A 125 3.66 19.13 -13.19
N ARG A 126 4.57 18.99 -14.15
CA ARG A 126 5.32 20.13 -14.71
C ARG A 126 4.58 20.72 -15.92
N SER A 127 5.02 21.89 -16.37
CA SER A 127 4.49 22.49 -17.61
C SER A 127 4.63 21.53 -18.80
N PHE A 128 3.72 21.62 -19.78
CA PHE A 128 3.54 20.70 -20.92
C PHE A 128 4.82 20.20 -21.63
N LEU A 129 5.89 21.01 -21.71
CA LEU A 129 7.15 20.66 -22.37
C LEU A 129 8.14 19.90 -21.47
N SER A 130 7.89 19.84 -20.16
CA SER A 130 8.77 19.21 -19.17
C SER A 130 8.17 17.90 -18.68
N LYS A 131 8.99 16.84 -18.63
CA LYS A 131 8.58 15.54 -18.08
C LYS A 131 8.08 15.67 -16.65
N ASP A 132 6.96 15.06 -16.26
CA ASP A 132 6.56 15.06 -14.84
C ASP A 132 7.61 14.40 -13.94
N MET A 133 7.56 14.72 -12.64
CA MET A 133 8.42 14.11 -11.64
C MET A 133 7.58 13.31 -10.67
N SER A 134 8.08 12.15 -10.25
CA SER A 134 7.41 11.29 -9.30
C SER A 134 8.42 10.65 -8.35
N LYS A 135 8.03 10.45 -7.10
CA LYS A 135 8.78 9.67 -6.12
C LYS A 135 7.81 8.81 -5.35
N GLN A 136 8.17 7.54 -5.19
CA GLN A 136 7.39 6.58 -4.43
C GLN A 136 8.27 5.99 -3.32
N ILE A 137 7.67 5.76 -2.16
CA ILE A 137 8.24 4.98 -1.07
C ILE A 137 7.22 3.94 -0.61
N GLU A 138 7.72 2.81 -0.12
CA GLU A 138 6.90 1.78 0.53
C GLU A 138 6.79 2.05 2.04
N PHE A 139 5.67 1.62 2.61
CA PHE A 139 5.45 1.56 4.05
C PHE A 139 4.68 0.26 4.39
N ASN A 140 4.76 -0.17 5.64
CA ASN A 140 4.17 -1.42 6.09
C ASN A 140 2.89 -1.19 6.87
N ILE A 141 1.93 -2.11 6.70
CA ILE A 141 0.77 -2.23 7.58
C ILE A 141 0.99 -3.43 8.50
N GLU A 142 0.74 -3.24 9.79
CA GLU A 142 0.63 -4.28 10.83
C GLU A 142 -0.72 -4.12 11.53
N TYR A 143 -1.31 -5.22 11.98
CA TYR A 143 -2.54 -5.12 12.78
C TYR A 143 -2.23 -4.44 14.11
N SER A 144 -3.12 -3.54 14.52
CA SER A 144 -3.06 -2.96 15.85
C SER A 144 -3.30 -4.04 16.91
N PRO A 145 -2.70 -3.98 18.11
CA PRO A 145 -2.93 -4.96 19.18
C PRO A 145 -4.41 -5.15 19.56
N GLU A 146 -5.22 -4.09 19.43
CA GLU A 146 -6.67 -4.14 19.63
C GLU A 146 -7.40 -4.97 18.57
N HIS A 147 -6.90 -4.98 17.34
CA HIS A 147 -7.40 -5.82 16.25
C HIS A 147 -6.98 -7.28 16.45
N GLU A 148 -5.76 -7.54 16.89
CA GLU A 148 -5.31 -8.88 17.28
C GLU A 148 -6.15 -9.45 18.43
N LEU A 149 -6.38 -8.66 19.48
CA LEU A 149 -7.23 -9.04 20.62
C LEU A 149 -8.70 -9.26 20.20
N ALA A 150 -9.21 -8.51 19.22
CA ALA A 150 -10.54 -8.70 18.66
C ALA A 150 -10.64 -9.98 17.81
N ALA A 151 -9.59 -10.30 17.04
CA ALA A 151 -9.49 -11.55 16.29
C ALA A 151 -9.38 -12.77 17.21
N GLU A 152 -8.65 -12.66 18.33
CA GLU A 152 -8.56 -13.71 19.34
C GLU A 152 -9.90 -13.93 20.09
N LYS A 153 -10.68 -12.86 20.27
CA LYS A 153 -12.06 -12.91 20.78
C LYS A 153 -13.07 -13.44 19.76
N ALA A 154 -12.70 -13.60 18.48
CA ALA A 154 -13.48 -14.37 17.53
C ALA A 154 -13.26 -15.86 17.82
N ILE A 155 -13.90 -16.30 18.90
CA ILE A 155 -13.87 -17.65 19.48
C ILE A 155 -13.93 -18.72 18.38
N THR A 156 -12.81 -19.38 18.11
CA THR A 156 -12.83 -20.77 17.68
C THR A 156 -13.37 -21.56 18.87
N LYS A 157 -14.67 -21.88 18.87
CA LYS A 157 -15.14 -22.96 19.76
C LYS A 157 -14.26 -24.16 19.40
N PRO A 158 -13.47 -24.73 20.33
CA PRO A 158 -12.73 -25.93 20.04
C PRO A 158 -13.72 -26.93 19.45
N ALA A 159 -13.50 -27.35 18.20
CA ALA A 159 -14.33 -28.37 17.62
C ALA A 159 -14.13 -29.61 18.50
N ALA A 160 -15.20 -30.06 19.17
CA ALA A 160 -15.17 -31.34 19.83
C ALA A 160 -15.04 -32.39 18.72
N PHE A 161 -13.85 -32.95 18.56
CA PHE A 161 -13.63 -34.11 17.70
C PHE A 161 -13.18 -35.27 18.59
N GLU A 162 -13.72 -36.45 18.30
CA GLU A 162 -13.35 -37.68 18.94
C GLU A 162 -12.75 -38.59 17.88
N ILE A 163 -11.51 -39.04 18.08
CA ILE A 163 -10.86 -40.01 17.20
C ILE A 163 -11.30 -41.40 17.67
N THR A 164 -12.33 -41.95 17.05
CA THR A 164 -12.72 -43.35 17.27
C THR A 164 -12.00 -44.25 16.28
N SER A 165 -11.76 -45.51 16.64
CA SER A 165 -11.13 -46.52 15.75
C SER A 165 -11.89 -46.69 14.43
N GLU A 166 -13.19 -46.39 14.42
CA GLU A 166 -14.08 -46.43 13.25
C GLU A 166 -13.90 -45.24 12.29
N SER A 167 -13.35 -44.12 12.78
CA SER A 167 -13.14 -42.89 11.99
C SER A 167 -11.86 -42.91 11.15
N ILE A 168 -10.97 -43.89 11.35
CA ILE A 168 -9.72 -44.06 10.63
C ILE A 168 -9.98 -44.80 9.32
N ARG A 169 -9.96 -44.08 8.19
CA ARG A 169 -9.99 -44.70 6.86
C ARG A 169 -8.58 -44.79 6.29
N THR A 170 -8.08 -46.00 6.11
CA THR A 170 -6.87 -46.24 5.32
C THR A 170 -7.15 -45.86 3.87
N ILE A 171 -6.40 -44.90 3.34
CA ILE A 171 -6.45 -44.54 1.92
C ILE A 171 -5.83 -45.72 1.16
N GLN A 172 -6.66 -46.51 0.45
CA GLN A 172 -6.16 -47.52 -0.47
C GLN A 172 -5.86 -46.84 -1.80
N ASN A 173 -4.59 -46.92 -2.22
CA ASN A 173 -4.09 -46.47 -3.53
C ASN A 173 -4.63 -47.34 -4.65
#